data_AF-A0A836SEP0-F1
#
_entry.id   AF-A0A836SEP0-F1
#
_cell.length_a   1.000
_cell.length_b   1.000
_cell.length_c   1.000
_cell.angle_alpha   90.00
_cell.angle_beta   90.00
_cell.angle_gamma   90.00
#
_symmetry.space_group_name_H-M   'P 1'
#
loop_
_entity.id
_entity.type
_entity.pdbx_description
1 polymer ?
#
loop_
_entity_poly.entity_id
_entity_poly.type
_entity_poly.pdbx_seq_one_letter_code
_entity_poly.pdbx_strand_id
1 'polypeptide(L)'
;MDKKSLQGMLNELKGRMLELIVYRELNRCRKTQKPILNFQQRLRPVVRPTSEQQALLAQCGEALFQDIVMNHYVSVPGQITEEIDVVAEGFDAESCWVLAFEVKNRAEKNLPSMTEAQLFVSKVDKLKQHKAQTGKAIKFVCPVYLSAEGFDAEIETWLHEQGVLTTDKAHWES
;
A
#
# COMPACT_ATOMS: atom_id res chain seq x y z
N MET A 1 -5.43 -0.13 -36.99
CA MET A 1 -5.43 -0.50 -35.56
C MET A 1 -4.44 0.41 -34.85
N ASP A 2 -4.96 1.28 -33.99
CA ASP A 2 -4.29 2.49 -33.53
C ASP A 2 -3.20 2.25 -32.49
N LYS A 3 -2.03 2.86 -32.70
CA LYS A 3 -0.90 2.90 -31.74
C LYS A 3 -1.33 3.37 -30.34
N LYS A 4 -2.37 4.22 -30.24
CA LYS A 4 -2.92 4.71 -28.96
C LYS A 4 -3.59 3.59 -28.13
N SER A 5 -4.24 2.62 -28.78
CA SER A 5 -4.86 1.48 -28.09
C SER A 5 -3.80 0.51 -27.54
N LEU A 6 -2.73 0.26 -28.31
CA LEU A 6 -1.60 -0.57 -27.87
C LEU A 6 -0.83 0.06 -26.70
N GLN A 7 -0.60 1.37 -26.73
CA GLN A 7 0.07 2.08 -25.62
C GLN A 7 -0.75 2.05 -24.33
N GLY A 8 -2.07 2.16 -24.42
CA GLY A 8 -2.98 2.01 -23.29
C GLY A 8 -2.87 0.63 -22.65
N MET A 9 -3.01 -0.44 -23.45
CA MET A 9 -2.87 -1.82 -22.98
C MET A 9 -1.50 -2.11 -22.36
N LEU A 10 -0.43 -1.55 -22.94
CA LEU A 10 0.92 -1.71 -22.39
C LEU A 10 1.07 -1.03 -21.01
N ASN A 11 0.49 0.16 -20.84
CA ASN A 11 0.56 0.87 -19.56
C ASN A 11 -0.25 0.16 -18.47
N GLU A 12 -1.41 -0.39 -18.82
CA GLU A 12 -2.23 -1.21 -17.93
C GLU A 12 -1.48 -2.49 -17.52
N LEU A 13 -0.88 -3.20 -18.48
CA LEU A 13 -0.09 -4.40 -18.20
C LEU A 13 1.07 -4.10 -17.25
N LYS A 14 1.79 -3.01 -17.47
CA LYS A 14 2.87 -2.56 -16.57
C LYS A 14 2.36 -2.25 -15.15
N GLY A 15 1.17 -1.66 -15.02
CA GLY A 15 0.48 -1.47 -13.74
C GLY A 15 0.23 -2.79 -13.02
N ARG A 16 -0.42 -3.73 -13.71
CA ARG A 16 -0.69 -5.07 -13.17
C ARG A 16 0.59 -5.83 -12.81
N MET A 17 1.67 -5.66 -13.57
CA MET A 17 2.96 -6.25 -13.22
C MET A 17 3.49 -5.72 -11.89
N LEU A 18 3.29 -4.43 -11.60
CA LEU A 18 3.76 -3.82 -10.36
C LEU A 18 2.98 -4.32 -9.14
N GLU A 19 1.65 -4.44 -9.26
CA GLU A 19 0.80 -5.08 -8.25
C GLU A 19 1.22 -6.54 -8.01
N LEU A 20 1.52 -7.29 -9.07
CA LEU A 20 1.97 -8.68 -8.98
C LEU A 20 3.33 -8.82 -8.28
N ILE A 21 4.24 -7.85 -8.42
CA ILE A 21 5.53 -7.85 -7.70
C ILE A 21 5.27 -7.75 -6.19
N VAL A 22 4.40 -6.82 -5.77
CA VAL A 22 3.99 -6.67 -4.36
C VAL A 22 3.31 -7.95 -3.86
N TYR A 23 2.30 -8.44 -4.59
CA TYR A 23 1.57 -9.66 -4.22
C TYR A 23 2.49 -10.87 -4.09
N ARG A 24 3.43 -11.07 -5.02
CA ARG A 24 4.37 -12.21 -4.99
C ARG A 24 5.23 -12.20 -3.73
N GLU A 25 5.75 -11.04 -3.36
CA GLU A 25 6.59 -10.89 -2.17
C GLU A 25 5.79 -11.14 -0.89
N LEU A 26 4.60 -10.54 -0.77
CA LEU A 26 3.71 -10.75 0.37
C LEU A 26 3.27 -12.22 0.49
N ASN A 27 2.93 -12.85 -0.64
CA ASN A 27 2.54 -14.26 -0.67
C ASN A 27 3.73 -15.20 -0.36
N ARG A 28 4.96 -14.83 -0.73
CA ARG A 28 6.18 -15.53 -0.30
C ARG A 28 6.32 -15.46 1.22
N CYS A 29 6.23 -14.26 1.79
CA CYS A 29 6.30 -14.02 3.23
C CYS A 29 5.26 -14.88 3.98
N ARG A 30 3.99 -14.82 3.54
CA ARG A 30 2.89 -15.66 4.05
C ARG A 30 3.23 -17.15 3.98
N LYS A 31 3.63 -17.68 2.83
CA LYS A 31 3.93 -19.12 2.67
C LYS A 31 5.09 -19.58 3.54
N THR A 32 6.08 -18.72 3.73
CA THR A 32 7.26 -19.04 4.55
C THR A 32 7.09 -18.72 6.04
N GLN A 33 5.97 -18.08 6.42
CA GLN A 33 5.73 -17.57 7.78
C GLN A 33 6.91 -16.71 8.28
N LYS A 34 7.39 -15.83 7.40
CA LYS A 34 8.47 -14.88 7.71
C LYS A 34 8.00 -13.46 7.43
N PRO A 35 8.49 -12.47 8.20
CA PRO A 35 8.23 -11.06 7.91
C PRO A 35 8.84 -10.62 6.57
N ILE A 36 8.46 -9.44 6.12
CA ILE A 36 9.02 -8.82 4.91
C ILE A 36 10.48 -8.45 5.20
N LEU A 37 11.40 -9.09 4.50
CA LEU A 37 12.82 -8.88 4.70
C LEU A 37 13.20 -7.43 4.36
N ASN A 38 13.92 -6.77 5.26
CA ASN A 38 14.41 -5.40 5.07
C ASN A 38 13.27 -4.43 4.71
N PHE A 39 12.11 -4.56 5.37
CA PHE A 39 10.92 -3.77 5.05
C PHE A 39 11.19 -2.26 4.98
N GLN A 40 11.97 -1.71 5.91
CA GLN A 40 12.28 -0.28 5.91
C GLN A 40 13.12 0.15 4.70
N GLN A 41 14.07 -0.69 4.25
CA GLN A 41 14.88 -0.43 3.05
C GLN A 41 14.06 -0.51 1.77
N ARG A 42 12.94 -1.24 1.80
CA ARG A 42 11.98 -1.33 0.69
C ARG A 42 11.07 -0.10 0.56
N LEU A 43 11.24 0.91 1.42
CA LEU A 43 10.47 2.14 1.42
C LEU A 43 11.38 3.32 1.11
N ARG A 44 10.78 4.39 0.58
CA ARG A 44 11.45 5.68 0.46
C ARG A 44 11.57 6.33 1.84
N PRO A 45 12.64 7.09 2.11
CA PRO A 45 12.90 7.63 3.44
C PRO A 45 11.87 8.69 3.83
N VAL A 46 11.31 8.54 5.03
CA VAL A 46 10.51 9.60 5.67
C VAL A 46 11.46 10.62 6.29
N VAL A 47 11.33 11.89 5.91
CA VAL A 47 12.15 12.97 6.47
C VAL A 47 11.66 13.29 7.88
N ARG A 48 12.49 13.01 8.90
CA ARG A 48 12.19 13.23 10.33
C ARG A 48 10.90 12.50 10.78
N PRO A 49 10.89 11.15 10.75
CA PRO A 49 9.70 10.39 11.08
C PRO A 49 9.28 10.62 12.54
N THR A 50 7.98 10.73 12.77
CA THR A 50 7.40 10.79 14.11
C THR A 50 7.62 9.47 14.86
N SER A 51 7.50 9.49 16.19
CA SER A 51 7.58 8.26 17.00
C SER A 51 6.54 7.22 16.59
N GLU A 52 5.36 7.66 16.16
CA GLU A 52 4.28 6.79 15.67
C GLU A 52 4.66 6.14 14.34
N GLN A 53 5.24 6.88 13.39
CA GLN A 53 5.72 6.33 12.13
C GLN A 53 6.88 5.35 12.34
N GLN A 54 7.80 5.66 13.26
CA GLN A 54 8.88 4.73 13.63
C GLN A 54 8.33 3.43 14.24
N ALA A 55 7.34 3.53 15.12
CA ALA A 55 6.68 2.37 15.70
C ALA A 55 5.94 1.55 14.62
N LEU A 56 5.22 2.21 13.70
CA LEU A 56 4.53 1.55 12.59
C LEU A 56 5.50 0.78 11.69
N LEU A 57 6.64 1.39 11.34
CA LEU A 57 7.69 0.76 10.54
C LEU A 57 8.24 -0.49 11.23
N ALA A 58 8.57 -0.39 12.52
CA ALA A 58 9.06 -1.52 13.29
C ALA A 58 8.03 -2.64 13.41
N GLN A 59 6.77 -2.30 13.72
CA GLN A 59 5.68 -3.27 13.84
C GLN A 59 5.41 -3.99 12.52
N CYS A 60 5.39 -3.25 11.40
CA CYS A 60 5.14 -3.83 10.09
C CYS A 60 6.33 -4.68 9.60
N GLY A 61 7.57 -4.29 9.93
CA GLY A 61 8.78 -5.04 9.58
C GLY A 61 8.87 -6.42 10.24
N GLU A 62 8.24 -6.60 11.41
CA GLU A 62 8.19 -7.87 12.15
C GLU A 62 6.86 -8.63 11.97
N ALA A 63 5.91 -8.07 11.24
CA ALA A 63 4.57 -8.61 11.11
C ALA A 63 4.53 -9.88 10.25
N LEU A 64 3.70 -10.84 10.68
CA LEU A 64 3.31 -11.98 9.88
C LEU A 64 1.91 -11.73 9.31
N PHE A 65 1.70 -12.11 8.05
CA PHE A 65 0.41 -11.94 7.36
C PHE A 65 -0.14 -13.32 6.99
N GLN A 66 -1.43 -13.54 7.23
CA GLN A 66 -2.12 -14.79 6.91
C GLN A 66 -2.92 -14.72 5.62
N ASP A 67 -3.41 -13.54 5.23
CA ASP A 67 -4.23 -13.36 4.03
C ASP A 67 -3.67 -12.26 3.13
N ILE A 68 -3.56 -12.53 1.83
CA ILE A 68 -3.14 -11.55 0.83
C ILE A 68 -4.20 -11.49 -0.27
N VAL A 69 -4.75 -10.31 -0.51
CA VAL A 69 -5.82 -10.06 -1.48
C VAL A 69 -5.38 -9.00 -2.47
N MET A 70 -5.56 -9.25 -3.77
CA MET A 70 -5.48 -8.22 -4.81
C MET A 70 -6.88 -7.69 -5.12
N ASN A 71 -6.98 -6.42 -5.52
CA ASN A 71 -8.25 -5.73 -5.77
C ASN A 71 -9.20 -5.88 -4.57
N HIS A 72 -8.74 -5.50 -3.37
CA HIS A 72 -9.51 -5.66 -2.14
C HIS A 72 -10.60 -4.59 -2.05
N TYR A 73 -11.87 -5.03 -2.11
CA TYR A 73 -13.02 -4.13 -2.01
C TYR A 73 -13.41 -3.87 -0.56
N VAL A 74 -13.34 -2.60 -0.15
CA VAL A 74 -13.76 -2.12 1.17
C VAL A 74 -15.14 -1.50 1.06
N SER A 75 -16.08 -2.02 1.86
CA SER A 75 -17.44 -1.47 1.95
C SER A 75 -17.79 -1.10 3.38
N VAL A 76 -18.33 0.11 3.55
CA VAL A 76 -18.87 0.63 4.80
C VAL A 76 -20.34 0.99 4.56
N PRO A 77 -21.28 0.61 5.44
CA PRO A 77 -22.70 0.92 5.25
C PRO A 77 -22.96 2.40 4.96
N GLY A 78 -23.72 2.69 3.90
CA GLY A 78 -24.04 4.05 3.48
C GLY A 78 -22.94 4.78 2.69
N GLN A 79 -21.82 4.12 2.39
CA GLN A 79 -20.74 4.67 1.56
C GLN A 79 -20.51 3.85 0.29
N ILE A 80 -19.89 4.49 -0.71
CA ILE A 80 -19.46 3.81 -1.94
C ILE A 80 -18.32 2.84 -1.61
N THR A 81 -18.41 1.63 -2.17
CA THR A 81 -17.36 0.61 -2.13
C THR A 81 -16.12 1.08 -2.88
N GLU A 82 -14.95 0.97 -2.27
CA GLU A 82 -13.66 1.34 -2.87
C GLU A 82 -12.77 0.12 -3.02
N GLU A 83 -11.85 0.16 -3.98
CA GLU A 83 -10.83 -0.85 -4.19
C GLU A 83 -9.47 -0.38 -3.66
N ILE A 84 -8.76 -1.25 -2.94
CA ILE A 84 -7.34 -1.11 -2.60
C ILE A 84 -6.57 -2.20 -3.35
N ASP A 85 -5.53 -1.82 -4.08
CA ASP A 85 -4.90 -2.68 -5.09
C ASP A 85 -4.33 -3.98 -4.50
N VAL A 86 -3.61 -3.90 -3.37
CA VAL A 86 -3.12 -5.09 -2.64
C VAL A 86 -3.25 -4.89 -1.14
N VAL A 87 -3.81 -5.87 -0.44
CA VAL A 87 -3.94 -5.88 1.02
C VAL A 87 -3.38 -7.16 1.60
N ALA A 88 -2.52 -7.04 2.60
CA ALA A 88 -2.08 -8.12 3.46
C ALA A 88 -2.69 -7.97 4.85
N GLU A 89 -3.32 -9.02 5.35
CA GLU A 89 -3.94 -9.03 6.67
C GLU A 89 -3.24 -10.03 7.58
N GLY A 90 -3.00 -9.56 8.79
CA GLY A 90 -2.54 -10.35 9.89
C GLY A 90 -3.54 -10.34 11.05
N PHE A 91 -3.63 -11.42 11.79
CA PHE A 91 -4.47 -11.49 12.98
C PHE A 91 -3.96 -12.51 13.99
N ASP A 92 -4.34 -12.28 15.24
CA ASP A 92 -4.26 -13.24 16.34
C ASP A 92 -5.65 -13.38 17.01
N ALA A 93 -5.71 -13.90 18.23
CA ALA A 93 -6.97 -14.09 18.94
C ALA A 93 -7.67 -12.75 19.28
N GLU A 94 -6.91 -11.69 19.52
CA GLU A 94 -7.39 -10.41 20.09
C GLU A 94 -7.36 -9.27 19.07
N SER A 95 -6.40 -9.33 18.14
CA SER A 95 -6.03 -8.21 17.30
C SER A 95 -5.97 -8.57 15.81
N CYS A 96 -6.05 -7.54 14.98
CA CYS A 96 -5.73 -7.60 13.55
C CYS A 96 -4.77 -6.47 13.17
N TRP A 97 -4.02 -6.66 12.10
CA TRP A 97 -3.18 -5.65 11.48
C TRP A 97 -3.23 -5.77 9.97
N VAL A 98 -3.01 -4.65 9.29
CA VAL A 98 -3.15 -4.59 7.84
C VAL A 98 -1.98 -3.83 7.23
N LEU A 99 -1.45 -4.34 6.12
CA LEU A 99 -0.57 -3.63 5.22
C LEU A 99 -1.30 -3.44 3.88
N ALA A 100 -1.52 -2.19 3.49
CA ALA A 100 -2.36 -1.83 2.36
C ALA A 100 -1.56 -1.04 1.33
N PHE A 101 -1.59 -1.48 0.07
CA PHE A 101 -0.91 -0.84 -1.05
C PHE A 101 -1.91 -0.23 -2.02
N GLU A 102 -1.66 1.02 -2.39
CA GLU A 102 -2.12 1.59 -3.65
C GLU A 102 -0.92 1.66 -4.61
N VAL A 103 -1.12 1.20 -5.84
CA VAL A 103 -0.09 1.03 -6.85
C VAL A 103 -0.44 1.91 -8.05
N LYS A 104 0.49 2.80 -8.41
CA LYS A 104 0.40 3.58 -9.64
C LYS A 104 1.65 3.39 -10.50
N ASN A 105 1.44 2.84 -11.68
CA ASN A 105 2.47 2.80 -12.71
C ASN A 105 2.52 4.14 -13.46
N ARG A 106 3.03 5.16 -12.78
CA ARG A 106 3.30 6.49 -13.33
C ARG A 106 4.74 6.58 -13.84
N ALA A 107 4.91 7.28 -14.95
CA ALA A 107 6.23 7.68 -15.44
C ALA A 107 6.65 9.01 -14.81
N GLU A 108 7.93 9.36 -14.85
CA GLU A 108 8.54 10.59 -14.30
C GLU A 108 7.81 11.86 -14.75
N LYS A 109 7.24 11.87 -15.96
CA LYS A 109 6.50 13.01 -16.51
C LYS A 109 5.04 13.11 -16.04
N ASN A 110 4.53 12.08 -15.38
CA ASN A 110 3.13 11.93 -14.97
C ASN A 110 3.05 11.31 -13.57
N LEU A 111 3.82 11.82 -12.61
CA LEU A 111 3.83 11.36 -11.22
C LEU A 111 2.42 11.41 -10.59
N PRO A 112 2.17 10.66 -9.50
CA PRO A 112 0.89 10.71 -8.80
C PRO A 112 0.51 12.13 -8.43
N SER A 113 -0.78 12.45 -8.56
CA SER A 113 -1.33 13.77 -8.24
C SER A 113 -1.85 13.84 -6.80
N MET A 114 -2.02 15.06 -6.28
CA MET A 114 -2.59 15.29 -4.94
C MET A 114 -4.00 14.69 -4.80
N THR A 115 -4.83 14.75 -5.85
CA THR A 115 -6.16 14.14 -5.85
C THR A 115 -6.10 12.62 -5.68
N GLU A 116 -5.14 11.95 -6.33
CA GLU A 116 -4.96 10.51 -6.17
C GLU A 116 -4.41 10.15 -4.79
N ALA A 117 -3.52 10.98 -4.23
CA ALA A 117 -3.03 10.84 -2.86
C ALA A 117 -4.17 10.95 -1.83
N GLN A 118 -5.01 11.98 -1.96
CA GLN A 118 -6.18 12.19 -1.09
C GLN A 118 -7.19 11.05 -1.20
N LEU A 119 -7.42 10.53 -2.41
CA LEU A 119 -8.30 9.38 -2.60
C LEU A 119 -7.77 8.17 -1.83
N PHE A 120 -6.46 7.88 -1.91
CA PHE A 120 -5.90 6.75 -1.17
C PHE A 120 -6.02 6.91 0.35
N VAL A 121 -5.75 8.10 0.89
CA VAL A 121 -5.95 8.37 2.33
C VAL A 121 -7.41 8.10 2.73
N SER A 122 -8.38 8.53 1.92
CA SER A 122 -9.80 8.23 2.16
C SER A 122 -10.11 6.73 2.12
N LYS A 123 -9.52 5.97 1.19
CA LYS A 123 -9.64 4.50 1.14
C LYS A 123 -9.10 3.84 2.41
N VAL A 124 -7.96 4.32 2.92
CA VAL A 124 -7.35 3.82 4.16
C VAL A 124 -8.24 4.09 5.37
N ASP A 125 -8.90 5.25 5.43
CA ASP A 125 -9.84 5.54 6.51
C ASP A 125 -11.08 4.64 6.45
N LYS A 126 -11.62 4.37 5.26
CA LYS A 126 -12.69 3.37 5.07
C LYS A 126 -12.23 1.98 5.51
N LEU A 127 -10.99 1.59 5.18
CA LEU A 127 -10.42 0.31 5.61
C LEU A 127 -10.34 0.22 7.13
N LYS A 128 -9.85 1.26 7.81
CA LYS A 128 -9.83 1.32 9.29
C LYS A 128 -11.24 1.19 9.88
N GLN A 129 -12.22 1.91 9.33
CA GLN A 129 -13.62 1.83 9.77
C GLN A 129 -14.20 0.42 9.58
N HIS A 130 -13.96 -0.18 8.41
CA HIS A 130 -14.39 -1.55 8.13
C HIS A 130 -13.75 -2.55 9.10
N LYS A 131 -12.45 -2.44 9.39
CA LYS A 131 -11.77 -3.32 10.36
C LYS A 131 -12.27 -3.12 11.79
N ALA A 132 -12.61 -1.91 12.19
CA ALA A 132 -13.17 -1.64 13.51
C ALA A 132 -14.52 -2.34 13.74
N GLN A 133 -15.27 -2.65 12.67
CA GLN A 133 -16.55 -3.36 12.75
C GLN A 133 -16.39 -4.89 12.92
N THR A 134 -15.18 -5.43 12.79
CA THR A 134 -14.92 -6.88 12.91
C THR A 134 -14.87 -7.39 14.35
N GLY A 135 -14.87 -6.50 15.34
CA GLY A 135 -14.79 -6.84 16.77
C GLY A 135 -13.39 -7.15 17.30
N LYS A 136 -12.36 -7.21 16.43
CA LYS A 136 -10.95 -7.31 16.84
C LYS A 136 -10.33 -5.94 17.06
N ALA A 137 -9.38 -5.84 17.99
CA ALA A 137 -8.59 -4.64 18.18
C ALA A 137 -7.66 -4.42 16.96
N ILE A 138 -7.61 -3.21 16.42
CA ILE A 138 -6.67 -2.89 15.35
C ILE A 138 -5.32 -2.59 15.98
N LYS A 139 -4.34 -3.48 15.78
CA LYS A 139 -2.96 -3.27 16.23
C LYS A 139 -2.27 -2.19 15.40
N PHE A 140 -2.38 -2.27 14.08
CA PHE A 140 -1.97 -1.20 13.16
C PHE A 140 -2.63 -1.34 11.78
N VAL A 141 -2.67 -0.23 11.05
CA VAL A 141 -2.87 -0.22 9.59
C VAL A 141 -1.68 0.54 8.99
N CYS A 142 -0.93 -0.13 8.13
CA CYS A 142 0.25 0.39 7.46
C CYS A 142 -0.09 0.66 5.98
N PRO A 143 -0.44 1.90 5.62
CA PRO A 143 -0.68 2.26 4.23
C PRO A 143 0.64 2.58 3.51
N VAL A 144 0.80 2.04 2.30
CA VAL A 144 1.95 2.27 1.41
C VAL A 144 1.45 2.71 0.04
N TYR A 145 1.89 3.88 -0.42
CA TYR A 145 1.71 4.33 -1.79
C TYR A 145 2.92 3.91 -2.62
N LEU A 146 2.71 3.06 -3.63
CA LEU A 146 3.75 2.63 -4.55
C LEU A 146 3.59 3.33 -5.90
N SER A 147 4.56 4.15 -6.27
CA SER A 147 4.64 4.76 -7.60
C SER A 147 5.86 4.26 -8.35
N ALA A 148 5.71 3.76 -9.58
CA ALA A 148 6.80 3.12 -10.32
C ALA A 148 8.09 3.96 -10.40
N GLU A 149 7.94 5.26 -10.64
CA GLU A 149 9.05 6.21 -10.84
C GLU A 149 9.05 7.33 -9.78
N GLY A 150 8.54 7.06 -8.57
CA GLY A 150 8.61 7.97 -7.44
C GLY A 150 7.48 9.02 -7.39
N PHE A 151 7.77 10.16 -6.77
CA PHE A 151 6.76 11.16 -6.37
C PHE A 151 7.29 12.58 -6.55
N ASP A 152 6.36 13.51 -6.74
CA ASP A 152 6.66 14.92 -6.50
C ASP A 152 6.91 15.14 -5.00
N ALA A 153 7.85 16.03 -4.65
CA ALA A 153 8.28 16.23 -3.28
C ALA A 153 7.17 16.77 -2.36
N GLU A 154 6.28 17.63 -2.86
CA GLU A 154 5.17 18.17 -2.08
C GLU A 154 4.15 17.06 -1.77
N ILE A 155 3.86 16.22 -2.76
CA ILE A 155 2.91 15.11 -2.63
C ILE A 155 3.46 14.01 -1.71
N GLU A 156 4.75 13.67 -1.83
CA GLU A 156 5.42 12.71 -0.95
C GLU A 156 5.42 13.19 0.51
N THR A 157 5.76 14.46 0.73
CA THR A 157 5.74 15.06 2.06
C THR A 157 4.33 15.02 2.66
N TRP A 158 3.32 15.40 1.87
CA TRP A 158 1.93 15.36 2.31
C TRP A 158 1.47 13.94 2.65
N LEU A 159 1.82 12.94 1.83
CA LEU A 159 1.51 11.53 2.12
C LEU A 159 2.12 11.09 3.46
N HIS A 160 3.38 11.46 3.73
CA HIS A 160 4.03 11.15 5.00
C HIS A 160 3.32 11.82 6.18
N GLU A 161 2.90 13.08 6.05
CA GLU A 161 2.12 13.79 7.07
C GLU A 161 0.77 13.10 7.37
N GLN A 162 0.16 12.45 6.37
CA GLN A 162 -1.05 11.64 6.55
C GLN A 162 -0.78 10.22 7.10
N GLY A 163 0.49 9.90 7.41
CA GLY A 163 0.90 8.57 7.89
C GLY A 163 0.98 7.51 6.79
N VAL A 164 1.00 7.92 5.52
CA VAL A 164 1.22 7.02 4.37
C VAL A 164 2.70 6.91 4.06
N LEU A 165 3.22 5.68 4.04
CA LEU A 165 4.58 5.40 3.61
C LEU A 165 4.64 5.41 2.07
N THR A 166 5.77 5.81 1.50
CA THR A 166 5.95 5.81 0.04
C THR A 166 6.99 4.78 -0.36
N THR A 167 6.82 4.22 -1.55
CA THR A 167 7.86 3.41 -2.18
C THR A 167 7.81 3.52 -3.70
N ASP A 168 8.89 3.14 -4.34
CA ASP A 168 8.96 2.99 -5.79
C ASP A 168 9.46 1.60 -6.15
N LYS A 169 9.47 1.29 -7.45
CA LYS A 169 9.87 -0.05 -7.90
C LYS A 169 11.30 -0.39 -7.47
N ALA A 170 12.22 0.56 -7.55
CA ALA A 170 13.63 0.33 -7.25
C ALA A 170 13.84 0.03 -5.76
N HIS A 171 13.17 0.75 -4.87
CA HIS A 171 13.21 0.47 -3.44
C HIS A 171 12.53 -0.87 -3.12
N TRP A 172 11.33 -1.12 -3.67
CA TRP A 172 10.58 -2.34 -3.34
C TRP A 172 11.29 -3.62 -3.79
N GLU A 173 12.05 -3.60 -4.88
CA GLU A 173 12.80 -4.77 -5.37
C GLU A 173 14.17 -4.96 -4.70
N SER A 174 14.60 -4.05 -3.81
CA SER A 174 15.90 -4.11 -3.13
C SER A 174 16.04 -5.17 -2.04
#